data_AF-A0A965PG12-F1
#
_entry.id   AF-A0A965PG12-F1
#
_cell.length_a   1.000
_cell.length_b   1.000
_cell.length_c   1.000
_cell.angle_alpha   90.00
_cell.angle_beta   90.00
_cell.angle_gamma   90.00
#
_symmetry.space_group_name_H-M   'P 1'
#
loop_
_entity.id
_entity.type
_entity.pdbx_description
1 polymer ?
#
loop_
_entity_poly.entity_id
_entity_poly.type
_entity_poly.pdbx_seq_one_letter_code
_entity_poly.pdbx_strand_id
1 'polypeptide(L)'
;MATSSFFDKSLNQAPIGLTDRDDMEEGPGIEIEIEDPESVSIGLGDLEIVIGKEDGTDDEDFNANLAEEMDEKELATLANDLCGDFEDDISSRKDWMQTFVDGLDLLGLKVEDRTEPWPGACGVYHPLLTEAVVKFQSETIMETFPAQGPVRSKIIGEETKEKKESAARVQADMNHQLTDVMVEYRPEHEKMLWGLGLSGNAFKKVYYDLRLGRQTSMYVSADDIVVPYGAANIESAERVTHVMRKTKNLY
;
A
#
# COMPACT_ATOMS: atom_id res chain seq x y z
N MET A 1 22.76 58.20 10.91
CA MET A 1 23.44 57.41 11.95
C MET A 1 22.44 57.26 13.09
N ALA A 2 21.82 56.09 13.21
CA ALA A 2 22.31 54.91 13.97
C ALA A 2 21.71 54.96 15.38
N THR A 3 21.13 53.94 16.01
CA THR A 3 21.06 52.48 15.79
C THR A 3 20.15 51.90 16.90
N SER A 4 19.80 50.60 16.79
CA SER A 4 19.56 49.63 17.88
C SER A 4 18.28 49.77 18.75
N SER A 5 17.57 48.71 19.18
CA SER A 5 17.75 47.26 19.07
C SER A 5 16.60 46.53 19.79
N PHE A 6 16.21 45.38 19.24
CA PHE A 6 15.98 44.08 19.91
C PHE A 6 14.68 43.83 20.72
N PHE A 7 13.92 42.85 20.20
CA PHE A 7 13.18 41.78 20.86
C PHE A 7 12.99 41.87 22.39
N ASP A 8 11.72 41.92 22.83
CA ASP A 8 11.35 41.34 24.11
C ASP A 8 10.15 40.40 23.97
N LYS A 9 10.18 39.37 24.83
CA LYS A 9 9.62 38.04 24.70
C LYS A 9 8.10 37.95 24.75
N SER A 10 7.63 36.84 24.18
CA SER A 10 6.28 36.30 24.19
C SER A 10 5.54 36.35 25.53
N LEU A 11 4.25 36.58 25.39
CA LEU A 11 3.12 36.66 26.32
C LEU A 11 2.86 35.52 27.34
N ASN A 12 3.84 34.68 27.70
CA ASN A 12 3.59 33.62 28.70
C ASN A 12 4.66 33.60 29.78
N GLN A 13 4.26 33.99 30.99
CA GLN A 13 5.02 33.82 32.23
C GLN A 13 5.00 32.32 32.62
N ALA A 14 6.16 31.75 32.93
CA ALA A 14 6.26 30.36 33.41
C ALA A 14 5.58 30.22 34.80
N PRO A 15 4.97 29.07 35.12
CA PRO A 15 4.25 28.88 36.38
C PRO A 15 5.20 28.95 37.59
N ILE A 16 4.74 29.62 38.63
CA ILE A 16 5.42 29.76 39.92
C ILE A 16 5.32 28.42 40.66
N GLY A 17 6.46 27.90 41.12
CA GLY A 17 6.53 26.67 41.89
C GLY A 17 5.79 26.77 43.22
N LEU A 18 5.17 25.66 43.64
CA LEU A 18 4.49 25.56 44.93
C LEU A 18 5.46 25.91 46.06
N THR A 19 5.30 27.12 46.58
CA THR A 19 5.71 27.47 47.94
C THR A 19 4.43 27.80 48.65
N ASP A 20 4.06 26.89 49.56
CA ASP A 20 3.41 27.15 50.86
C ASP A 20 2.60 25.92 51.26
N ARG A 21 3.10 25.24 52.30
CA ARG A 21 2.38 24.19 53.02
C ARG A 21 2.64 24.40 54.51
N ASP A 22 1.92 25.36 55.08
CA ASP A 22 1.80 25.55 56.53
C ASP A 22 0.33 25.60 56.98
N ASP A 23 -0.59 25.02 56.19
CA ASP A 23 -1.98 24.76 56.61
C ASP A 23 -2.30 23.29 56.34
N MET A 24 -1.92 22.44 57.31
CA MET A 24 -2.42 21.06 57.43
C MET A 24 -3.82 21.11 58.09
N GLU A 25 -4.86 21.06 57.28
CA GLU A 25 -6.17 20.52 57.71
C GLU A 25 -6.27 19.05 57.30
N GLU A 26 -6.70 18.23 58.26
CA GLU A 26 -6.74 16.76 58.24
C GLU A 26 -7.50 16.19 57.02
N GLY A 27 -6.74 15.69 56.03
CA GLY A 27 -7.18 14.74 55.00
C GLY A 27 -6.52 13.37 55.24
N PRO A 28 -7.08 12.26 54.72
CA PRO A 28 -6.65 10.91 55.09
C PRO A 28 -5.16 10.73 54.82
N GLY A 29 -4.43 10.24 55.81
CA GLY A 29 -2.99 10.00 55.74
C GLY A 29 -2.68 9.07 54.57
N ILE A 30 -1.89 9.58 53.62
CA ILE A 30 -1.34 8.78 52.54
C ILE A 30 -0.11 8.08 53.12
N GLU A 31 -0.20 6.78 53.31
CA GLU A 31 0.89 5.92 53.75
C GLU A 31 1.51 5.29 52.50
N ILE A 32 2.80 5.57 52.25
CA ILE A 32 3.54 5.04 51.10
C ILE A 32 4.59 4.09 51.68
N GLU A 33 4.36 2.80 51.48
CA GLU A 33 5.31 1.75 51.86
C GLU A 33 6.05 1.29 50.59
N ILE A 34 7.37 1.47 50.56
CA ILE A 34 8.22 1.08 49.42
C ILE A 34 8.98 -0.18 49.84
N GLU A 35 8.47 -1.36 49.45
CA GLU A 35 9.15 -2.64 49.67
C GLU A 35 10.15 -2.99 48.54
N ASP A 36 9.94 -2.53 47.29
CA ASP A 36 10.77 -2.83 46.12
C ASP A 36 10.77 -1.64 45.12
N PRO A 37 11.91 -1.19 44.54
CA PRO A 37 11.92 -0.13 43.52
C PRO A 37 11.07 -0.38 42.26
N GLU A 38 10.59 -1.60 42.01
CA GLU A 38 9.77 -1.93 40.82
C GLU A 38 8.25 -2.07 41.08
N SER A 39 7.76 -1.92 42.30
CA SER A 39 6.31 -1.92 42.58
C SER A 39 5.95 -0.93 43.68
N VAL A 40 5.04 0.00 43.39
CA VAL A 40 4.57 1.00 44.36
C VAL A 40 3.10 0.74 44.65
N SER A 41 2.79 0.45 45.91
CA SER A 41 1.42 0.43 46.43
C SER A 41 1.09 1.83 46.99
N ILE A 42 -0.01 2.43 46.50
CA ILE A 42 -0.51 3.71 47.01
C ILE A 42 -1.87 3.46 47.66
N GLY A 43 -1.93 3.61 48.99
CA GLY A 43 -3.17 3.52 49.77
C GLY A 43 -3.83 4.88 49.96
N LEU A 44 -5.12 4.98 49.64
CA LEU A 44 -5.97 6.14 49.91
C LEU A 44 -7.25 5.66 50.63
N GLY A 45 -7.17 5.47 51.95
CA GLY A 45 -8.28 4.93 52.74
C GLY A 45 -8.65 3.50 52.32
N ASP A 46 -9.89 3.29 51.87
CA ASP A 46 -10.40 1.98 51.39
C ASP A 46 -9.97 1.63 49.94
N LEU A 47 -9.12 2.43 49.31
CA LEU A 47 -8.67 2.23 47.94
C LEU A 47 -7.18 1.85 47.91
N GLU A 48 -6.90 0.60 47.53
CA GLU A 48 -5.55 0.09 47.28
C GLU A 48 -5.28 0.08 45.77
N ILE A 49 -4.34 0.91 45.31
CA ILE A 49 -3.89 0.91 43.91
C ILE A 49 -2.52 0.26 43.87
N VAL A 50 -2.46 -0.94 43.28
CA VAL A 50 -1.22 -1.67 43.01
C VAL A 50 -0.79 -1.38 41.58
N ILE A 51 0.27 -0.60 41.40
CA ILE A 51 0.92 -0.41 40.10
C ILE A 51 2.00 -1.48 39.98
N GLY A 52 1.64 -2.61 39.39
CA GLY A 52 2.57 -3.66 38.96
C GLY A 52 2.96 -3.48 37.51
N LYS A 53 4.17 -3.93 37.17
CA LYS A 53 4.69 -4.05 35.80
C LYS A 53 3.60 -4.65 34.90
N GLU A 54 3.13 -3.91 33.90
CA GLU A 54 2.45 -4.55 32.77
C GLU A 54 3.47 -5.55 32.23
N ASP A 55 3.19 -6.84 32.42
CA ASP A 55 3.87 -7.89 31.69
C ASP A 55 3.75 -7.47 30.23
N GLY A 56 4.89 -7.11 29.63
CA GLY A 56 4.95 -6.78 28.22
C GLY A 56 4.33 -7.94 27.47
N THR A 57 3.14 -7.73 26.93
CA THR A 57 2.59 -8.62 25.92
C THR A 57 3.63 -8.64 24.81
N ASP A 58 4.39 -9.72 24.75
CA ASP A 58 5.46 -9.91 23.80
C ASP A 58 4.93 -9.54 22.40
N ASP A 59 5.67 -8.70 21.66
CA ASP A 59 5.42 -8.40 20.24
C ASP A 59 5.43 -9.66 19.36
N GLU A 60 5.77 -10.83 19.93
CA GLU A 60 5.72 -12.15 19.32
C GLU A 60 4.27 -12.62 19.05
N ASP A 61 3.28 -12.23 19.88
CA ASP A 61 1.88 -12.69 19.73
C ASP A 61 1.15 -12.01 18.56
N PHE A 62 1.48 -10.75 18.26
CA PHE A 62 0.80 -10.02 17.19
C PHE A 62 1.05 -10.60 15.79
N ASN A 63 2.20 -11.26 15.59
CA ASN A 63 2.59 -11.86 14.31
C ASN A 63 2.39 -13.39 14.29
N ALA A 64 1.74 -13.96 15.31
CA ALA A 64 1.47 -15.38 15.39
C ALA A 64 0.56 -15.84 14.24
N ASN A 65 0.88 -16.99 13.66
CA ASN A 65 0.05 -17.58 12.62
C ASN A 65 -1.19 -18.22 13.24
N LEU A 66 -2.29 -17.47 13.31
CA LEU A 66 -3.59 -17.91 13.84
C LEU A 66 -4.08 -19.23 13.22
N ALA A 67 -3.66 -19.56 12.00
CA ALA A 67 -4.04 -20.83 11.36
C ALA A 67 -3.44 -22.07 12.06
N GLU A 68 -2.38 -21.92 12.84
CA GLU A 68 -1.78 -23.03 13.62
C GLU A 68 -2.48 -23.24 14.98
N GLU A 69 -3.27 -22.27 15.42
CA GLU A 69 -3.98 -22.29 16.71
C GLU A 69 -5.48 -22.60 16.59
N MET A 70 -6.03 -22.54 15.37
CA MET A 70 -7.44 -22.82 15.09
C MET A 70 -7.73 -24.32 14.93
N ASP A 71 -8.96 -24.74 15.27
CA ASP A 71 -9.41 -26.12 15.07
C ASP A 71 -9.50 -26.44 13.56
N GLU A 72 -9.13 -27.68 13.19
CA GLU A 72 -9.12 -28.12 11.79
C GLU A 72 -10.51 -28.00 11.13
N LYS A 73 -11.60 -28.12 11.90
CA LYS A 73 -12.96 -27.97 11.38
C LYS A 73 -13.33 -26.53 11.06
N GLU A 74 -12.89 -25.58 11.89
CA GLU A 74 -13.11 -24.16 11.65
C GLU A 74 -12.30 -23.69 10.43
N LEU A 75 -11.04 -24.13 10.34
CA LEU A 75 -10.18 -23.91 9.17
C LEU A 75 -10.80 -24.49 7.89
N ALA A 76 -11.31 -25.72 7.95
CA ALA A 76 -11.94 -26.34 6.79
C ALA A 76 -13.23 -25.60 6.36
N THR A 77 -14.02 -25.09 7.30
CA THR A 77 -15.22 -24.31 6.99
C THR A 77 -14.84 -22.99 6.31
N LEU A 78 -13.90 -22.25 6.91
CA LEU A 78 -13.40 -20.99 6.36
C LEU A 78 -12.77 -21.17 4.97
N ALA A 79 -12.00 -22.25 4.77
CA ALA A 79 -11.40 -22.56 3.48
C ALA A 79 -12.47 -22.83 2.42
N ASN A 80 -13.54 -23.56 2.74
CA ASN A 80 -14.64 -23.79 1.81
C ASN A 80 -15.38 -22.49 1.47
N ASP A 81 -15.65 -21.64 2.46
CA ASP A 81 -16.31 -20.35 2.26
C ASP A 81 -15.46 -19.46 1.33
N LEU A 82 -14.17 -19.32 1.61
CA LEU A 82 -13.23 -18.53 0.80
C LEU A 82 -13.07 -19.08 -0.63
N CYS A 83 -13.08 -20.41 -0.80
CA CYS A 83 -13.03 -21.03 -2.12
C CYS A 83 -14.33 -20.78 -2.91
N GLY A 84 -15.50 -20.93 -2.28
CA GLY A 84 -16.78 -20.66 -2.92
C GLY A 84 -16.91 -19.20 -3.36
N ASP A 85 -16.55 -18.29 -2.46
CA ASP A 85 -16.46 -16.86 -2.70
C ASP A 85 -15.56 -16.49 -3.90
N PHE A 86 -14.42 -17.16 -4.01
CA PHE A 86 -13.50 -16.97 -5.14
C PHE A 86 -14.07 -17.50 -6.46
N GLU A 87 -14.73 -18.66 -6.44
CA GLU A 87 -15.41 -19.22 -7.61
C GLU A 87 -16.56 -18.32 -8.08
N ASP A 88 -17.32 -17.75 -7.15
CA ASP A 88 -18.37 -16.79 -7.42
C ASP A 88 -17.80 -15.53 -8.09
N ASP A 89 -16.69 -14.99 -7.59
CA ASP A 89 -16.03 -13.84 -8.21
C ASP A 89 -15.53 -14.16 -9.63
N ILE A 90 -14.96 -15.35 -9.86
CA ILE A 90 -14.56 -15.81 -11.20
C ILE A 90 -15.78 -15.90 -12.13
N SER A 91 -16.88 -16.44 -11.64
CA SER A 91 -18.11 -16.58 -12.42
C SER A 91 -18.66 -15.22 -12.85
N SER A 92 -18.61 -14.22 -11.96
CA SER A 92 -19.12 -12.87 -12.19
C SER A 92 -18.39 -12.13 -13.33
N ARG A 93 -17.12 -12.46 -13.56
CA ARG A 93 -16.26 -11.80 -14.57
C ARG A 93 -16.12 -12.59 -15.87
N LYS A 94 -16.84 -13.71 -16.02
CA LYS A 94 -16.71 -14.61 -17.18
C LYS A 94 -16.95 -13.90 -18.51
N ASP A 95 -17.97 -13.05 -18.58
CA ASP A 95 -18.31 -12.30 -19.80
C ASP A 95 -17.21 -11.31 -20.19
N TRP A 96 -16.62 -10.65 -19.19
CA TRP A 96 -15.48 -9.76 -19.39
C TRP A 96 -14.25 -10.54 -19.88
N MET A 97 -13.96 -11.71 -19.28
CA MET A 97 -12.86 -12.57 -19.73
C MET A 97 -13.05 -13.05 -21.17
N GLN A 98 -14.26 -13.43 -21.56
CA GLN A 98 -14.56 -13.82 -22.94
C GLN A 98 -14.28 -12.65 -23.90
N THR A 99 -14.78 -11.46 -23.57
CA THR A 99 -14.53 -10.24 -24.36
C THR A 99 -13.03 -9.94 -24.47
N PHE A 100 -12.29 -10.13 -23.39
CA PHE A 100 -10.84 -9.93 -23.37
C PHE A 100 -10.10 -10.92 -24.29
N VAL A 101 -10.48 -12.21 -24.26
CA VAL A 101 -9.90 -13.24 -25.15
C VAL A 101 -10.24 -12.93 -26.61
N ASP A 102 -11.51 -12.63 -26.91
CA ASP A 102 -11.96 -12.28 -28.26
C ASP A 102 -11.22 -11.02 -28.79
N GLY A 103 -10.98 -10.05 -27.90
CA GLY A 103 -10.21 -8.84 -28.20
C GLY A 103 -8.74 -9.12 -28.53
N LEU A 104 -8.11 -10.05 -27.82
CA LEU A 104 -6.73 -10.48 -28.11
C LEU A 104 -6.62 -11.20 -29.46
N ASP A 105 -7.60 -12.04 -29.80
CA ASP A 105 -7.63 -12.75 -31.07
C ASP A 105 -7.80 -11.78 -32.26
N LEU A 106 -8.58 -10.71 -32.08
CA LEU A 106 -8.76 -9.67 -33.10
C LEU A 106 -7.46 -8.91 -33.43
N LEU A 107 -6.51 -8.83 -32.49
CA LEU A 107 -5.19 -8.20 -32.73
C LEU A 107 -4.33 -8.99 -33.72
N GLY A 108 -4.65 -10.26 -33.97
CA GLY A 108 -3.95 -11.10 -34.95
C GLY A 108 -2.48 -11.35 -34.62
N LEU A 109 -2.08 -11.23 -33.35
CA LEU A 109 -0.70 -11.45 -32.91
C LEU A 109 -0.27 -12.91 -33.02
N LYS A 110 -1.25 -13.83 -33.01
CA LYS A 110 -1.02 -15.26 -33.24
C LYS A 110 -1.25 -15.58 -34.71
N VAL A 111 -0.30 -16.31 -35.28
CA VAL A 111 -0.48 -16.94 -36.58
C VAL A 111 -1.33 -18.19 -36.37
N GLU A 112 -2.57 -18.14 -36.83
CA GLU A 112 -3.47 -19.29 -36.79
C GLU A 112 -3.42 -20.05 -38.12
N ASP A 113 -3.23 -21.37 -38.04
CA ASP A 113 -3.36 -22.24 -39.20
C ASP A 113 -4.84 -22.38 -39.56
N ARG A 114 -5.30 -21.53 -40.47
CA ARG A 114 -6.69 -21.59 -40.95
C ARG A 114 -6.84 -22.70 -41.99
N THR A 115 -7.94 -23.43 -41.87
CA THR A 115 -8.38 -24.45 -42.84
C THR A 115 -9.41 -23.93 -43.83
N GLU A 116 -9.95 -22.73 -43.59
CA GLU A 116 -10.85 -22.03 -44.50
C GLU A 116 -10.20 -20.72 -45.01
N PRO A 117 -10.32 -20.39 -46.31
CA PRO A 117 -10.97 -21.15 -47.38
C PRO A 117 -10.21 -22.41 -47.85
N TRP A 118 -8.93 -22.58 -47.47
CA TRP A 118 -8.15 -23.80 -47.65
C TRP A 118 -7.09 -23.94 -46.53
N PRO A 119 -6.58 -25.15 -46.25
CA PRO A 119 -5.49 -25.37 -45.29
C PRO A 119 -4.26 -24.51 -45.60
N GLY A 120 -3.84 -23.70 -44.62
CA GLY A 120 -2.73 -22.76 -44.76
C GLY A 120 -3.12 -21.40 -45.35
N ALA A 121 -4.40 -21.06 -45.39
CA ALA A 121 -4.83 -19.72 -45.77
C ALA A 121 -4.46 -18.70 -44.68
N CYS A 122 -3.75 -17.63 -45.06
CA CYS A 122 -3.41 -16.56 -44.11
C CYS A 122 -4.63 -15.68 -43.83
N GLY A 123 -5.00 -15.53 -42.56
CA GLY A 123 -5.88 -14.46 -42.12
C GLY A 123 -5.16 -13.12 -42.21
N VAL A 124 -5.77 -12.12 -42.87
CA VAL A 124 -5.28 -10.74 -42.82
C VAL A 124 -6.05 -10.02 -41.72
N TYR A 125 -5.36 -9.74 -40.62
CA TYR A 125 -5.86 -8.86 -39.56
C TYR A 125 -5.44 -7.43 -39.88
N HIS A 126 -6.34 -6.46 -39.72
CA HIS A 126 -5.98 -5.06 -39.92
C HIS A 126 -5.16 -4.59 -38.70
N PRO A 127 -3.91 -4.12 -38.87
CA PRO A 127 -3.03 -3.78 -37.76
C PRO A 127 -3.42 -2.50 -37.02
N LEU A 128 -4.60 -1.91 -37.29
CA LEU A 128 -4.98 -0.59 -36.78
C LEU A 128 -5.09 -0.58 -35.26
N LEU A 129 -5.63 -1.65 -34.69
CA LEU A 129 -5.77 -1.79 -33.23
C LEU A 129 -4.39 -1.91 -32.58
N THR A 130 -3.52 -2.79 -33.09
CA THR A 130 -2.15 -2.93 -32.59
C THR A 130 -1.36 -1.64 -32.74
N GLU A 131 -1.47 -0.94 -33.87
CA GLU A 131 -0.84 0.36 -34.09
C GLU A 131 -1.35 1.42 -33.11
N ALA A 132 -2.66 1.48 -32.85
CA ALA A 132 -3.25 2.39 -31.88
C ALA A 132 -2.74 2.12 -30.46
N VAL A 133 -2.59 0.85 -30.08
CA VAL A 133 -2.07 0.44 -28.76
C VAL A 133 -0.58 0.80 -28.63
N VAL A 134 0.23 0.56 -29.67
CA VAL A 134 1.65 0.98 -29.70
C VAL A 134 1.77 2.50 -29.57
N LYS A 135 0.94 3.27 -30.29
CA LYS A 135 0.92 4.74 -30.18
C LYS A 135 0.53 5.19 -28.77
N PHE A 136 -0.57 4.64 -28.23
CA PHE A 136 -1.01 4.93 -26.87
C PHE A 136 0.10 4.66 -25.84
N GLN A 137 0.74 3.49 -25.90
CA GLN A 137 1.85 3.14 -25.02
C GLN A 137 3.00 4.14 -25.15
N SER A 138 3.41 4.48 -26.38
CA SER A 138 4.54 5.35 -26.68
C SER A 138 4.31 6.80 -26.22
N GLU A 139 3.10 7.34 -26.42
CA GLU A 139 2.74 8.68 -25.98
C GLU A 139 2.59 8.73 -24.45
N THR A 140 1.91 7.74 -23.88
CA THR A 140 1.63 7.71 -22.44
C THR A 140 2.90 7.53 -21.61
N ILE A 141 3.87 6.72 -22.05
CA ILE A 141 5.12 6.57 -21.31
C ILE A 141 5.93 7.87 -21.28
N MET A 142 5.93 8.66 -22.36
CA MET A 142 6.63 9.93 -22.40
C MET A 142 6.01 10.97 -21.45
N GLU A 143 4.68 10.95 -21.30
CA GLU A 143 3.96 11.84 -20.40
C GLU A 143 4.04 11.41 -18.93
N THR A 144 3.91 10.11 -18.67
CA THR A 144 3.90 9.55 -17.30
C THR A 144 5.30 9.37 -16.72
N PHE A 145 6.30 9.13 -17.57
CA PHE A 145 7.68 8.91 -17.18
C PHE A 145 8.63 9.80 -18.01
N PRO A 146 8.54 11.14 -17.86
CA PRO A 146 9.38 12.07 -18.60
C PRO A 146 10.83 12.01 -18.13
N ALA A 147 11.75 12.54 -18.94
CA ALA A 147 13.18 12.58 -18.61
C ALA A 147 13.51 13.37 -17.31
N GLN A 148 12.61 14.26 -16.87
CA GLN A 148 12.77 15.00 -15.60
C GLN A 148 12.34 14.19 -14.37
N GLY A 149 11.82 12.97 -14.56
CA GLY A 149 11.30 12.10 -13.52
C GLY A 149 9.76 12.17 -13.37
N PRO A 150 9.12 11.06 -12.98
CA PRO A 150 7.66 10.95 -12.91
C PRO A 150 7.04 11.73 -11.74
N VAL A 151 7.79 12.02 -10.68
CA VAL A 151 7.24 12.64 -9.47
C VAL A 151 7.29 14.16 -9.58
N ARG A 152 6.15 14.79 -9.28
CA ARG A 152 6.00 16.24 -9.16
C ARG A 152 5.51 16.58 -7.77
N SER A 153 6.15 17.55 -7.13
CA SER A 153 5.72 18.03 -5.82
C SER A 153 4.61 19.09 -5.96
N LYS A 154 3.62 19.05 -5.06
CA LYS A 154 2.59 20.08 -4.94
C LYS A 154 2.48 20.48 -3.47
N ILE A 155 2.73 21.75 -3.17
CA ILE A 155 2.62 22.27 -1.81
C ILE A 155 1.14 22.57 -1.52
N ILE A 156 0.63 22.05 -0.42
CA ILE A 156 -0.74 22.30 0.05
C ILE A 156 -0.66 23.36 1.17
N GLY A 157 -1.44 24.44 1.02
CA GLY A 157 -1.48 25.55 1.98
C GLY A 157 -0.41 26.62 1.73
N GLU A 158 0.04 27.28 2.79
CA GLU A 158 0.99 28.39 2.69
C GLU A 158 2.37 27.93 2.21
N GLU A 159 2.87 28.61 1.18
CA GLU A 159 4.18 28.41 0.59
C GLU A 159 5.29 29.06 1.44
N THR A 160 5.81 28.32 2.41
CA THR A 160 7.02 28.73 3.13
C THR A 160 8.29 28.30 2.39
N LYS A 161 9.40 29.01 2.61
CA LYS A 161 10.71 28.67 2.01
C LYS A 161 11.14 27.24 2.37
N GLU A 162 10.95 26.83 3.63
CA GLU A 162 11.29 25.50 4.12
C GLU A 162 10.48 24.39 3.45
N LYS A 163 9.18 24.62 3.19
CA LYS A 163 8.33 23.67 2.45
C LYS A 163 8.76 23.55 0.99
N LYS A 164 9.19 24.64 0.35
CA LYS A 164 9.74 24.60 -1.02
C LYS A 164 11.02 23.79 -1.10
N GLU A 165 11.96 24.02 -0.18
CA GLU A 165 13.20 23.25 -0.12
C GLU A 165 12.94 21.77 0.18
N SER A 166 12.01 21.48 1.09
CA SER A 166 11.62 20.09 1.40
C SER A 166 10.95 19.39 0.22
N ALA A 167 10.04 20.08 -0.48
CA ALA A 167 9.37 19.56 -1.67
C ALA A 167 10.37 19.22 -2.78
N ALA A 168 11.36 20.08 -3.02
CA ALA A 168 12.41 19.84 -4.01
C ALA A 168 13.28 18.62 -3.64
N ARG A 169 13.63 18.47 -2.36
CA ARG A 169 14.38 17.30 -1.87
C ARG A 169 13.60 16.00 -2.03
N VAL A 170 12.34 15.97 -1.60
CA VAL A 170 11.47 14.78 -1.72
C VAL A 170 11.26 14.42 -3.19
N GLN A 171 11.04 15.42 -4.06
CA GLN A 171 10.89 15.17 -5.48
C GLN A 171 12.16 14.58 -6.10
N ALA A 172 13.34 15.11 -5.76
CA ALA A 172 14.62 14.58 -6.26
C ALA A 172 14.87 13.15 -5.76
N ASP A 173 14.62 12.89 -4.48
CA ASP A 173 14.81 11.56 -3.88
C ASP A 173 13.88 10.51 -4.50
N MET A 174 12.57 10.82 -4.60
CA MET A 174 11.59 9.91 -5.19
C MET A 174 11.85 9.65 -6.67
N ASN A 175 12.30 10.66 -7.42
CA ASN A 175 12.70 10.46 -8.81
C ASN A 175 13.92 9.55 -8.90
N HIS A 176 14.96 9.76 -8.10
CA HIS A 176 16.13 8.90 -8.04
C HIS A 176 15.77 7.44 -7.66
N GLN A 177 14.84 7.25 -6.71
CA GLN A 177 14.35 5.90 -6.36
C GLN A 177 13.69 5.20 -7.55
N LEU A 178 12.81 5.90 -8.29
CA LEU A 178 12.07 5.30 -9.41
C LEU A 178 12.91 5.13 -10.69
N THR A 179 13.92 5.98 -10.92
CA THR A 179 14.74 5.95 -12.14
C THR A 179 15.99 5.10 -12.00
N ASP A 180 16.73 5.25 -10.89
CA ASP A 180 18.07 4.68 -10.75
C ASP A 180 18.10 3.46 -9.84
N VAL A 181 17.31 3.47 -8.75
CA VAL A 181 17.26 2.36 -7.81
C VAL A 181 16.35 1.26 -8.37
N MET A 182 15.10 1.57 -8.70
CA MET A 182 14.10 0.61 -9.19
C MET A 182 14.18 0.42 -10.71
N VAL A 183 15.26 -0.22 -11.19
CA VAL A 183 15.51 -0.46 -12.63
C VAL A 183 14.35 -1.19 -13.32
N GLU A 184 13.65 -2.07 -12.60
CA GLU A 184 12.48 -2.82 -13.06
C GLU A 184 11.22 -1.97 -13.25
N TYR A 185 11.15 -0.78 -12.64
CA TYR A 185 9.92 0.01 -12.61
C TYR A 185 9.50 0.46 -14.00
N ARG A 186 10.43 0.97 -14.81
CA ARG A 186 10.15 1.44 -16.17
C ARG A 186 9.64 0.34 -17.10
N PRO A 187 10.32 -0.81 -17.27
CA PRO A 187 9.82 -1.88 -18.14
C PRO A 187 8.50 -2.47 -17.64
N GLU A 188 8.30 -2.60 -16.32
CA GLU A 188 7.01 -3.03 -15.75
C GLU A 188 5.90 -2.01 -16.03
N HIS A 189 6.19 -0.72 -15.96
CA HIS A 189 5.24 0.34 -16.28
C HIS A 189 4.90 0.37 -17.78
N GLU A 190 5.88 0.18 -18.67
CA GLU A 190 5.65 0.07 -20.11
C GLU A 190 4.77 -1.15 -20.46
N LYS A 191 5.01 -2.28 -19.79
CA LYS A 191 4.20 -3.50 -19.93
C LYS A 191 2.77 -3.30 -19.41
N MET A 192 2.62 -2.59 -18.29
CA MET A 192 1.32 -2.21 -17.75
C MET A 192 0.55 -1.31 -18.72
N LEU A 193 1.18 -0.32 -19.34
CA LEU A 193 0.53 0.57 -20.33
C LEU A 193 0.06 -0.20 -21.57
N TRP A 194 0.83 -1.20 -22.01
CA TRP A 194 0.39 -2.10 -23.07
C TRP A 194 -0.86 -2.88 -22.67
N GLY A 195 -0.85 -3.48 -21.47
CA GLY A 195 -2.00 -4.19 -20.92
C GLY A 195 -3.23 -3.30 -20.75
N LEU A 196 -3.03 -2.07 -20.28
CA LEU A 196 -4.08 -1.07 -20.12
C LEU A 196 -4.73 -0.69 -21.45
N GLY A 197 -3.93 -0.49 -22.50
CA GLY A 197 -4.42 -0.16 -23.84
C GLY A 197 -5.25 -1.28 -24.48
N LEU A 198 -5.01 -2.53 -24.07
CA LEU A 198 -5.74 -3.71 -24.57
C LEU A 198 -6.97 -4.07 -23.74
N SER A 199 -6.78 -4.14 -22.42
CA SER A 199 -7.76 -4.66 -21.46
C SER A 199 -8.68 -3.58 -20.91
N GLY A 200 -8.30 -2.30 -21.04
CA GLY A 200 -8.96 -1.15 -20.42
C GLY A 200 -8.67 -0.99 -18.92
N ASN A 201 -8.07 -2.00 -18.29
CA ASN A 201 -7.67 -2.01 -16.89
C ASN A 201 -6.27 -2.62 -16.72
N ALA A 202 -5.55 -2.15 -15.71
CA ALA A 202 -4.24 -2.67 -15.35
C ALA A 202 -3.99 -2.37 -13.86
N PHE A 203 -3.32 -3.29 -13.17
CA PHE A 203 -3.06 -3.17 -11.74
C PHE A 203 -1.56 -3.15 -11.46
N LYS A 204 -1.18 -2.44 -10.39
CA LYS A 204 0.20 -2.35 -9.94
C LYS A 204 0.25 -2.68 -8.45
N LYS A 205 0.96 -3.74 -8.11
CA LYS A 205 1.12 -4.18 -6.72
C LYS A 205 2.42 -3.62 -6.17
N VAL A 206 2.30 -2.73 -5.19
CA VAL A 206 3.44 -2.15 -4.46
C VAL A 206 3.60 -2.89 -3.14
N TYR A 207 4.77 -3.46 -2.91
CA TYR A 207 5.08 -4.16 -1.66
C TYR A 207 6.56 -4.04 -1.31
N TYR A 208 6.90 -4.23 -0.04
CA TYR A 208 8.29 -4.27 0.40
C TYR A 208 8.86 -5.67 0.17
N ASP A 209 9.91 -5.77 -0.64
CA ASP A 209 10.60 -7.03 -0.88
C ASP A 209 11.75 -7.19 0.12
N LEU A 210 11.62 -8.16 1.03
CA LEU A 210 12.63 -8.48 2.05
C LEU A 210 13.99 -8.88 1.45
N ARG A 211 14.01 -9.46 0.25
CA ARG A 211 15.25 -9.91 -0.39
C ARG A 211 16.02 -8.77 -1.02
N LEU A 212 15.31 -7.80 -1.57
CA LEU A 212 15.89 -6.61 -2.20
C LEU A 212 16.06 -5.47 -1.19
N GLY A 213 15.43 -5.56 -0.01
CA GLY A 213 15.49 -4.54 1.04
C GLY A 213 14.85 -3.21 0.64
N ARG A 214 13.88 -3.22 -0.29
CA ARG A 214 13.26 -2.02 -0.85
C ARG A 214 11.83 -2.26 -1.31
N GLN A 215 11.07 -1.18 -1.56
CA GLN A 215 9.78 -1.31 -2.23
C GLN A 215 9.97 -1.74 -3.68
N THR A 216 9.16 -2.68 -4.13
CA THR A 216 9.02 -3.04 -5.54
C THR A 216 7.60 -2.79 -6.01
N SER A 217 7.45 -2.56 -7.31
CA SER A 217 6.18 -2.26 -7.95
C SER A 217 6.04 -3.17 -9.18
N MET A 218 5.27 -4.24 -9.03
CA MET A 218 5.06 -5.23 -10.07
C MET A 218 3.76 -4.94 -10.84
N TYR A 219 3.79 -5.08 -12.16
CA TYR A 219 2.58 -5.08 -12.96
C TYR A 219 1.84 -6.41 -12.77
N VAL A 220 0.55 -6.32 -12.45
CA VAL A 220 -0.36 -7.44 -12.40
C VAL A 220 -1.40 -7.27 -13.49
N SER A 221 -1.47 -8.26 -14.38
CA SER A 221 -2.44 -8.25 -15.46
C SER A 221 -3.86 -8.39 -14.92
N ALA A 222 -4.81 -7.87 -15.67
CA ALA A 222 -6.20 -7.83 -15.22
C ALA A 222 -6.80 -9.23 -15.07
N ASP A 223 -6.33 -10.24 -15.81
CA ASP A 223 -6.77 -11.63 -15.66
C ASP A 223 -6.33 -12.25 -14.32
N ASP A 224 -5.22 -11.82 -13.75
CA ASP A 224 -4.68 -12.36 -12.49
C ASP A 224 -5.19 -11.63 -11.23
N ILE A 225 -5.94 -10.52 -11.38
CA ILE A 225 -6.63 -9.82 -10.27
C ILE A 225 -8.12 -10.12 -10.33
N VAL A 226 -8.67 -10.70 -9.26
CA VAL A 226 -10.08 -11.02 -9.08
C VAL A 226 -10.66 -10.08 -8.02
N VAL A 227 -11.65 -9.30 -8.42
CA VAL A 227 -12.37 -8.34 -7.58
C VAL A 227 -13.87 -8.52 -7.84
N PRO A 228 -14.73 -8.47 -6.81
CA PRO A 228 -16.17 -8.50 -6.98
C PRO A 228 -16.65 -7.42 -7.96
N TYR A 229 -17.47 -7.80 -8.95
CA TYR A 229 -17.92 -6.88 -10.02
C TYR A 229 -18.70 -5.66 -9.51
N GLY A 230 -19.34 -5.78 -8.33
CA GLY A 230 -20.10 -4.69 -7.70
C GLY A 230 -19.24 -3.61 -7.03
N ALA A 231 -17.94 -3.82 -6.87
CA ALA A 231 -17.07 -2.86 -6.20
C ALA A 231 -16.71 -1.69 -7.14
N ALA A 232 -17.04 -0.47 -6.73
CA ALA A 232 -16.66 0.74 -7.47
C ALA A 232 -15.15 1.00 -7.41
N ASN A 233 -14.52 0.65 -6.28
CA ASN A 233 -13.10 0.91 -6.00
C ASN A 233 -12.48 -0.35 -5.38
N ILE A 234 -11.19 -0.58 -5.60
CA ILE A 234 -10.43 -1.66 -4.94
C ILE A 234 -10.44 -1.48 -3.41
N GLU A 235 -10.36 -0.24 -2.92
CA GLU A 235 -10.33 0.07 -1.48
C GLU A 235 -11.65 -0.25 -0.76
N SER A 236 -12.77 -0.21 -1.50
CA SER A 236 -14.10 -0.54 -0.97
C SER A 236 -14.51 -1.98 -1.25
N ALA A 237 -13.68 -2.73 -1.98
CA ALA A 237 -13.99 -4.11 -2.30
C ALA A 237 -13.85 -4.96 -1.03
N GLU A 238 -14.86 -5.79 -0.76
CA GLU A 238 -14.84 -6.71 0.39
C GLU A 238 -13.69 -7.72 0.27
N ARG A 239 -13.31 -8.07 -0.97
CA ARG A 239 -12.24 -9.00 -1.28
C ARG A 239 -11.49 -8.60 -2.53
N VAL A 240 -10.17 -8.78 -2.51
CA VAL A 240 -9.27 -8.60 -3.65
C VAL A 240 -8.30 -9.77 -3.68
N THR A 241 -8.43 -10.62 -4.68
CA THR A 241 -7.61 -11.82 -4.81
C THR A 241 -6.64 -11.66 -5.97
N HIS A 242 -5.34 -11.87 -5.71
CA HIS A 242 -4.30 -11.91 -6.74
C HIS A 242 -3.83 -13.35 -6.95
N VAL A 243 -4.04 -13.87 -8.16
CA VAL A 243 -3.57 -15.19 -8.58
C VAL A 243 -2.09 -15.11 -8.98
N MET A 244 -1.21 -15.65 -8.14
CA MET A 244 0.23 -15.67 -8.43
C MET A 244 0.66 -17.01 -9.01
N ARG A 245 1.02 -17.04 -10.30
CA ARG A 245 1.59 -18.24 -10.94
C ARG A 245 3.08 -18.33 -10.66
N LYS A 246 3.47 -19.09 -9.63
CA LYS A 246 4.88 -19.34 -9.28
C LYS A 246 5.34 -20.69 -9.84
N THR A 247 6.53 -20.72 -10.44
CA THR A 247 7.23 -21.98 -10.75
C THR A 247 7.84 -22.57 -9.48
N LYS A 248 7.99 -23.89 -9.44
CA LYS A 248 8.29 -24.71 -8.24
C LYS A 248 9.60 -24.39 -7.49
N ASN A 249 10.39 -23.41 -7.92
CA ASN A 249 11.79 -23.22 -7.50
C ASN A 249 12.09 -21.85 -6.85
N LEU A 250 11.22 -21.32 -5.99
CA LEU A 250 11.52 -20.11 -5.20
C LEU A 250 10.89 -20.23 -3.81
N TYR A 251 11.54 -21.02 -2.95
CA TYR A 251 11.58 -20.82 -1.50
C TYR A 251 13.00 -20.39 -1.14
#